data_AF-A0A918FPI6-F1
#
_entry.id   AF-A0A918FPI6-F1
#
_cell.length_a   1.000
_cell.length_b   1.000
_cell.length_c   1.000
_cell.angle_alpha   90.00
_cell.angle_beta   90.00
_cell.angle_gamma   90.00
#
_symmetry.space_group_name_H-M   'P 1'
#
loop_
_entity.id
_entity.type
_entity.pdbx_description
1 polymer ?
#
loop_
_entity_poly.entity_id
_entity_poly.type
_entity_poly.pdbx_seq_one_letter_code
_entity_poly.pdbx_strand_id
1 'polypeptide(L)'
;MWGDTYTPNGVFYAWQSTDLAAGTWTPLDQRLYTQPVNSKHCGIQPITSTVYDNLVAKWGAPAWNRLKSYNYPARYVRHANYVGRIDTYPFDLYTDSQWKLVPGLADGSGVSFQSVNYPTRYLRHYNYELRLDVNDGTSTFAADATFYRTAGLADANWSSFRSYNNPTRYIRHSNYVLRIDPVSTATERQDATFQVGY
;
A
#
# COMPACT_ATOMS: atom_id res chain seq x y z
N MET A 1 14.69 14.08 -13.99
CA MET A 1 13.92 14.25 -15.23
C MET A 1 12.77 13.25 -15.23
N TRP A 2 11.60 13.64 -15.74
CA TRP A 2 10.47 12.75 -15.96
C TRP A 2 10.35 12.45 -17.45
N GLY A 3 9.96 11.23 -17.77
CA GLY A 3 9.59 10.80 -19.10
C GLY A 3 8.20 10.24 -19.05
N ASP A 4 7.28 10.84 -19.80
CA ASP A 4 5.98 10.28 -20.07
C ASP A 4 6.10 9.29 -21.22
N THR A 5 5.67 8.05 -20.99
CA THR A 5 5.55 7.07 -22.07
C THR A 5 4.21 7.28 -22.76
N TYR A 6 4.25 7.62 -24.05
CA TYR A 6 3.06 7.73 -24.91
C TYR A 6 2.27 6.40 -24.94
N THR A 7 2.97 5.26 -24.92
CA THR A 7 2.38 3.91 -24.83
C THR A 7 3.30 2.94 -24.07
N PRO A 8 2.79 2.11 -23.13
CA PRO A 8 1.43 2.14 -22.59
C PRO A 8 1.20 3.41 -21.78
N ASN A 9 0.11 4.12 -22.12
CA ASN A 9 -0.24 5.39 -21.49
C ASN A 9 -0.54 5.13 -19.99
N GLY A 10 0.12 5.88 -19.11
CA GLY A 10 -0.07 5.75 -17.65
C GLY A 10 1.06 5.11 -16.86
N VAL A 11 2.20 4.79 -17.47
CA VAL A 11 3.44 4.48 -16.73
C VAL A 11 4.35 5.71 -16.75
N PHE A 12 4.87 6.09 -15.58
CA PHE A 12 5.78 7.24 -15.43
C PHE A 12 7.15 6.78 -14.97
N TYR A 13 8.17 7.21 -15.70
CA TYR A 13 9.56 6.95 -15.39
C TYR A 13 10.22 8.23 -14.88
N ALA A 14 11.01 8.08 -13.83
CA ALA A 14 11.83 9.14 -13.29
C ALA A 14 13.30 8.78 -13.43
N TRP A 15 14.12 9.78 -13.70
CA TRP A 15 15.57 9.68 -13.71
C TRP A 15 16.16 10.73 -12.79
N GLN A 16 17.23 10.39 -12.10
CA GLN A 16 17.99 11.30 -11.26
C GLN A 16 19.34 11.65 -11.88
N SER A 17 19.84 12.83 -11.55
CA SER A 17 21.20 13.28 -11.84
C SER A 17 21.67 14.16 -10.68
N THR A 18 22.94 14.04 -10.33
CA THR A 18 23.60 14.91 -9.34
C THR A 18 24.28 16.11 -9.99
N ASP A 19 24.43 16.09 -11.32
CA ASP A 19 25.04 17.17 -12.11
C ASP A 19 24.33 17.30 -13.46
N LEU A 20 23.56 18.37 -13.59
CA LEU A 20 22.82 18.68 -14.82
C LEU A 20 23.74 18.95 -16.01
N ALA A 21 24.96 19.47 -15.77
CA ALA A 21 25.92 19.79 -16.83
C ALA A 21 26.57 18.53 -17.40
N ALA A 22 26.74 17.48 -16.57
CA ALA A 22 27.31 16.20 -17.01
C ALA A 22 26.38 15.41 -17.95
N GLY A 23 25.08 15.73 -18.01
CA GLY A 23 24.11 15.06 -18.88
C GLY A 23 23.89 13.57 -18.59
N THR A 24 24.44 13.05 -17.49
CA THR A 24 24.30 11.65 -17.07
C THR A 24 23.06 11.48 -16.20
N TRP A 25 22.22 10.50 -16.54
CA TRP A 25 20.95 10.23 -15.86
C TRP A 25 20.83 8.75 -15.49
N THR A 26 20.39 8.46 -14.27
CA THR A 26 20.13 7.10 -13.79
C THR A 26 18.63 6.91 -13.55
N PRO A 27 18.01 5.83 -14.06
CA PRO A 27 16.60 5.55 -13.80
C PRO A 27 16.37 5.34 -12.29
N LEU A 28 15.30 5.94 -11.78
CA LEU A 28 14.81 5.71 -10.44
C LEU A 28 13.89 4.50 -10.43
N ASP A 29 13.95 3.76 -9.33
CA ASP A 29 13.04 2.65 -9.10
C ASP A 29 11.62 3.16 -8.79
N GLN A 30 10.63 2.67 -9.53
CA GLN A 30 9.21 3.02 -9.34
C GLN A 30 8.70 2.71 -7.93
N ARG A 31 9.35 1.83 -7.17
CA ARG A 31 9.05 1.58 -5.76
C ARG A 31 9.24 2.85 -4.91
N LEU A 32 10.18 3.72 -5.29
CA LEU A 32 10.62 4.87 -4.50
C LEU A 32 9.82 6.16 -4.74
N TYR A 33 8.93 6.19 -5.73
CA TYR A 33 8.14 7.38 -6.03
C TYR A 33 6.70 7.03 -6.43
N THR A 34 5.79 7.98 -6.22
CA THR A 34 4.40 7.88 -6.67
C THR A 34 4.13 9.03 -7.60
N GLN A 35 3.57 8.71 -8.76
CA GLN A 35 3.15 9.74 -9.71
C GLN A 35 2.02 10.59 -9.08
N PRO A 36 2.14 11.93 -9.08
CA PRO A 36 1.02 12.77 -8.68
C PRO A 36 -0.09 12.74 -9.74
N VAL A 37 -1.35 12.76 -9.29
CA VAL A 37 -2.53 12.68 -10.18
C VAL A 37 -2.50 13.81 -11.20
N ASN A 38 -2.89 13.51 -12.44
CA ASN A 38 -2.97 14.47 -13.55
C ASN A 38 -1.65 15.20 -13.88
N SER A 39 -0.51 14.71 -13.40
CA SER A 39 0.78 15.33 -13.69
C SER A 39 1.13 15.14 -15.16
N LYS A 40 1.35 16.26 -15.86
CA LYS A 40 2.06 16.31 -17.14
C LYS A 40 3.30 17.18 -16.94
N HIS A 41 4.47 16.69 -17.40
CA HIS A 41 5.75 17.41 -17.31
C HIS A 41 6.12 17.89 -15.90
N CYS A 42 5.90 17.08 -14.87
CA CYS A 42 6.23 17.44 -13.49
C CYS A 42 7.74 17.49 -13.24
N GLY A 43 8.16 18.20 -12.19
CA GLY A 43 9.46 18.04 -11.53
C GLY A 43 9.21 17.58 -10.10
N ILE A 44 10.08 16.73 -9.55
CA ILE A 44 10.06 16.41 -8.11
C ILE A 44 11.35 16.92 -7.52
N GLN A 45 11.22 17.74 -6.48
CA GLN A 45 12.31 18.10 -5.60
C GLN A 45 12.12 17.33 -4.31
N PRO A 46 13.03 16.40 -3.94
CA PRO A 46 12.93 15.71 -2.67
C PRO A 46 13.09 16.74 -1.54
N ILE A 47 12.29 16.58 -0.49
CA ILE A 47 12.48 17.28 0.77
C ILE A 47 13.28 16.38 1.71
N THR A 48 14.04 16.99 2.64
CA THR A 48 14.71 16.21 3.69
C THR A 48 13.69 15.64 4.66
N SER A 49 14.07 14.59 5.40
CA SER A 49 13.24 14.03 6.48
C SER A 49 12.85 15.11 7.49
N THR A 50 13.78 15.99 7.87
CA THR A 50 13.49 17.12 8.77
C THR A 50 12.39 18.04 8.26
N VAL A 51 12.39 18.37 6.96
CA VAL A 51 11.34 19.21 6.37
C VAL A 51 10.00 18.48 6.38
N TYR A 52 10.00 17.19 6.05
CA TYR A 52 8.80 16.35 6.10
C TYR A 52 8.22 16.26 7.51
N ASP A 53 9.04 15.95 8.51
CA ASP A 53 8.64 15.84 9.92
C ASP A 53 8.06 17.16 10.43
N ASN A 54 8.66 18.30 10.04
CA ASN A 54 8.14 19.62 10.39
C ASN A 54 6.77 19.91 9.74
N LEU A 55 6.54 19.47 8.50
CA LEU A 55 5.24 19.62 7.84
C LEU A 55 4.18 18.78 8.55
N VAL A 56 4.50 17.54 8.92
CA VAL A 56 3.60 16.64 9.65
C VAL A 56 3.31 17.18 11.05
N ALA A 57 4.31 17.70 11.76
CA ALA A 57 4.13 18.31 13.07
C ALA A 57 3.23 19.56 13.01
N LYS A 58 3.32 20.34 11.93
CA LYS A 58 2.52 21.56 11.76
C LYS A 58 1.08 21.28 11.34
N TRP A 59 0.85 20.33 10.44
CA TRP A 59 -0.45 20.13 9.78
C TRP A 59 -1.15 18.83 10.17
N GLY A 60 -0.47 17.94 10.90
CA GLY A 60 -0.92 16.58 11.17
C GLY A 60 -0.64 15.63 9.99
N ALA A 61 -0.55 14.34 10.28
CA ALA A 61 -0.57 13.32 9.24
C ALA A 61 -2.02 13.14 8.72
N PRO A 62 -2.21 12.79 7.44
CA PRO A 62 -3.51 12.40 6.94
C PRO A 62 -4.11 11.27 7.79
N ALA A 63 -5.42 11.33 8.05
CA ALA A 63 -6.14 10.33 8.83
C ALA A 63 -6.36 9.01 8.06
N TRP A 64 -5.58 8.77 7.01
CA TRP A 64 -5.69 7.64 6.10
C TRP A 64 -4.32 7.26 5.58
N ASN A 65 -4.21 6.00 5.16
CA ASN A 65 -3.05 5.39 4.57
C ASN A 65 -3.42 4.73 3.25
N ARG A 66 -2.41 4.47 2.43
CA ARG A 66 -2.49 3.67 1.21
C ARG A 66 -1.36 2.64 1.24
N LEU A 67 -1.62 1.48 0.65
CA LEU A 67 -0.62 0.40 0.58
C LEU A 67 -0.22 0.21 -0.88
N LYS A 68 1.03 0.48 -1.19
CA LYS A 68 1.63 0.28 -2.52
C LYS A 68 2.29 -1.09 -2.61
N SER A 69 2.05 -1.84 -3.67
CA SER A 69 2.68 -3.15 -3.89
C SER A 69 4.18 -3.01 -4.17
N TYR A 70 4.99 -3.92 -3.63
CA TYR A 70 6.45 -3.94 -3.84
C TYR A 70 6.82 -4.31 -5.28
N ASN A 71 6.28 -5.41 -5.82
CA ASN A 71 6.60 -5.88 -7.17
C ASN A 71 5.71 -5.31 -8.27
N TYR A 72 4.59 -4.69 -7.91
CA TYR A 72 3.77 -3.90 -8.84
C TYR A 72 3.63 -2.45 -8.34
N PRO A 73 4.70 -1.63 -8.42
CA PRO A 73 4.74 -0.32 -7.77
C PRO A 73 3.72 0.70 -8.32
N ALA A 74 3.13 0.47 -9.49
CA ALA A 74 2.01 1.28 -9.96
C ALA A 74 0.67 0.94 -9.27
N ARG A 75 0.60 -0.15 -8.49
CA ARG A 75 -0.63 -0.69 -7.92
C ARG A 75 -0.78 -0.44 -6.43
N TYR A 76 -2.01 -0.15 -6.04
CA TYR A 76 -2.40 0.11 -4.66
C TYR A 76 -3.47 -0.87 -4.19
N VAL A 77 -3.40 -1.26 -2.92
CA VAL A 77 -4.47 -1.99 -2.25
C VAL A 77 -5.72 -1.13 -2.22
N ARG A 78 -6.80 -1.68 -2.77
CA ARG A 78 -8.14 -1.11 -2.73
C ARG A 78 -9.17 -2.21 -2.47
N HIS A 79 -10.40 -1.81 -2.17
CA HIS A 79 -11.55 -2.68 -2.40
C HIS A 79 -12.19 -2.37 -3.76
N ALA A 80 -12.84 -3.35 -4.38
CA ALA A 80 -13.82 -3.09 -5.44
C ALA A 80 -14.86 -4.20 -5.41
N ASN A 81 -16.15 -3.85 -5.48
CA ASN A 81 -17.25 -4.79 -5.25
C ASN A 81 -17.05 -5.60 -3.96
N TYR A 82 -16.53 -4.96 -2.91
CA TYR A 82 -16.19 -5.54 -1.61
C TYR A 82 -15.05 -6.59 -1.62
N VAL A 83 -14.34 -6.78 -2.73
CA VAL A 83 -13.16 -7.66 -2.80
C VAL A 83 -11.89 -6.84 -2.60
N GLY A 84 -11.00 -7.29 -1.70
CA GLY A 84 -9.66 -6.70 -1.55
C GLY A 84 -8.75 -7.08 -2.72
N ARG A 85 -8.07 -6.11 -3.32
CA ARG A 85 -7.27 -6.29 -4.54
C ARG A 85 -6.23 -5.19 -4.71
N ILE A 86 -5.31 -5.38 -5.65
CA ILE A 86 -4.36 -4.35 -6.08
C ILE A 86 -4.64 -3.90 -7.51
N ASP A 87 -4.76 -2.60 -7.73
CA ASP A 87 -5.02 -2.05 -9.06
C ASP A 87 -4.13 -0.84 -9.37
N THR A 88 -3.85 -0.66 -10.65
CA THR A 88 -2.98 0.41 -11.16
C THR A 88 -3.63 1.77 -10.91
N TYR A 89 -2.93 2.63 -10.18
CA TYR A 89 -3.33 4.01 -9.91
C TYR A 89 -2.93 4.94 -11.08
N PRO A 90 -3.75 5.95 -11.46
CA PRO A 90 -5.02 6.36 -10.83
C PRO A 90 -6.21 5.48 -11.21
N PHE A 91 -7.22 5.45 -10.34
CA PHE A 91 -8.52 4.84 -10.58
C PHE A 91 -9.61 5.60 -9.83
N ASP A 92 -10.84 5.49 -10.33
CA ASP A 92 -12.05 6.02 -9.71
C ASP A 92 -12.87 4.86 -9.12
N LEU A 93 -13.34 4.90 -7.86
CA LEU A 93 -13.11 5.91 -6.83
C LEU A 93 -11.75 5.72 -6.15
N TYR A 94 -10.94 6.78 -6.07
CA TYR A 94 -9.60 6.68 -5.44
C TYR A 94 -9.67 6.39 -3.93
N THR A 95 -10.77 6.78 -3.28
CA THR A 95 -11.04 6.55 -1.85
C THR A 95 -11.15 5.06 -1.51
N ASP A 96 -11.40 4.19 -2.50
CA ASP A 96 -11.39 2.74 -2.30
C ASP A 96 -10.02 2.20 -1.86
N SER A 97 -8.96 2.99 -2.06
CA SER A 97 -7.60 2.67 -1.65
C SER A 97 -7.13 3.35 -0.38
N GLN A 98 -8.02 4.07 0.31
CA GLN A 98 -7.71 4.76 1.54
C GLN A 98 -8.21 3.97 2.76
N TRP A 99 -7.29 3.72 3.67
CA TRP A 99 -7.49 2.87 4.85
C TRP A 99 -7.11 3.64 6.11
N LYS A 100 -7.89 3.53 7.18
CA LYS A 100 -7.40 3.89 8.52
C LYS A 100 -6.82 2.63 9.15
N LEU A 101 -5.52 2.64 9.45
CA LEU A 101 -4.90 1.59 10.26
C LEU A 101 -5.20 1.91 11.72
N VAL A 102 -6.23 1.28 12.26
CA VAL A 102 -6.63 1.41 13.67
C VAL A 102 -6.03 0.28 14.50
N PRO A 103 -5.98 0.38 15.85
CA PRO A 103 -5.64 -0.75 16.70
C PRO A 103 -6.46 -2.00 16.32
N GLY A 104 -5.82 -3.17 16.34
CA GLY A 104 -6.45 -4.41 15.95
C GLY A 104 -7.73 -4.69 16.74
N LEU A 105 -8.78 -5.12 16.05
CA LEU A 105 -10.09 -5.36 16.68
C LEU A 105 -10.05 -6.51 17.71
N ALA A 106 -9.18 -7.51 17.51
CA ALA A 106 -8.99 -8.62 18.44
C ALA A 106 -7.79 -8.43 19.38
N ASP A 107 -6.79 -7.65 18.96
CA ASP A 107 -5.58 -7.37 19.73
C ASP A 107 -5.07 -5.97 19.37
N GLY A 108 -5.04 -5.07 20.36
CA GLY A 108 -4.62 -3.68 20.17
C GLY A 108 -3.14 -3.49 19.81
N SER A 109 -2.29 -4.52 19.94
CA SER A 109 -0.92 -4.52 19.44
C SER A 109 -0.83 -4.80 17.93
N GLY A 110 -1.89 -5.34 17.34
CA GLY A 110 -2.08 -5.49 15.90
C GLY A 110 -2.72 -4.25 15.26
N VAL A 111 -3.09 -4.40 14.00
CA VAL A 111 -3.80 -3.39 13.20
C VAL A 111 -5.01 -4.01 12.50
N SER A 112 -6.04 -3.19 12.31
CA SER A 112 -7.18 -3.47 11.44
C SER A 112 -7.32 -2.38 10.39
N PHE A 113 -7.64 -2.76 9.15
CA PHE A 113 -7.77 -1.81 8.04
C PHE A 113 -9.24 -1.38 7.89
N GLN A 114 -9.60 -0.24 8.46
CA GLN A 114 -10.92 0.36 8.30
C GLN A 114 -10.99 1.12 6.98
N SER A 115 -12.05 0.93 6.19
CA SER A 115 -12.24 1.71 4.96
C SER A 115 -12.56 3.17 5.28
N VAL A 116 -11.97 4.10 4.53
CA VAL A 116 -12.28 5.54 4.68
C VAL A 116 -13.66 5.88 4.12
N ASN A 117 -14.03 5.33 2.96
CA ASN A 117 -15.34 5.61 2.35
C ASN A 117 -16.48 4.72 2.86
N TYR A 118 -16.18 3.61 3.52
CA TYR A 118 -17.13 2.78 4.26
C TYR A 118 -16.69 2.58 5.71
N PRO A 119 -16.88 3.58 6.60
CA PRO A 119 -16.31 3.57 7.96
C PRO A 119 -16.79 2.41 8.85
N THR A 120 -17.91 1.75 8.53
CA THR A 120 -18.38 0.57 9.27
C THR A 120 -17.70 -0.73 8.82
N ARG A 121 -16.84 -0.68 7.81
CA ARG A 121 -16.27 -1.85 7.15
C ARG A 121 -14.75 -1.95 7.29
N TYR A 122 -14.27 -3.19 7.33
CA TYR A 122 -12.85 -3.53 7.50
C TYR A 122 -12.41 -4.57 6.48
N LEU A 123 -11.13 -4.55 6.09
CA LEU A 123 -10.55 -5.72 5.44
C LEU A 123 -10.47 -6.85 6.47
N ARG A 124 -11.03 -7.99 6.11
CA ARG A 124 -10.88 -9.24 6.83
C ARG A 124 -10.70 -10.39 5.88
N HIS A 125 -10.08 -11.46 6.35
CA HIS A 125 -10.05 -12.69 5.56
C HIS A 125 -11.34 -13.50 5.71
N TYR A 126 -11.64 -14.34 4.73
CA TYR A 126 -12.61 -15.43 4.80
C TYR A 126 -12.38 -16.41 3.68
N ASN A 127 -12.37 -17.70 3.99
CA ASN A 127 -11.87 -18.72 3.05
C ASN A 127 -10.52 -18.28 2.44
N TYR A 128 -9.71 -17.61 3.26
CA TYR A 128 -8.42 -17.00 2.94
C TYR A 128 -8.44 -15.81 1.96
N GLU A 129 -9.58 -15.36 1.46
CA GLU A 129 -9.70 -14.15 0.62
C GLU A 129 -9.91 -12.90 1.47
N LEU A 130 -9.25 -11.79 1.12
CA LEU A 130 -9.52 -10.51 1.78
C LEU A 130 -10.73 -9.85 1.14
N ARG A 131 -11.68 -9.47 1.98
CA ARG A 131 -12.91 -8.76 1.60
C ARG A 131 -13.22 -7.62 2.54
N LEU A 132 -14.03 -6.69 2.05
CA LEU A 132 -14.48 -5.50 2.78
C LEU A 132 -15.88 -5.72 3.36
N ASP A 133 -15.93 -6.11 4.63
CA ASP A 133 -17.18 -6.46 5.29
C ASP A 133 -17.49 -5.56 6.48
N VAL A 134 -18.78 -5.46 6.80
CA VAL A 134 -19.28 -4.73 7.97
C VAL A 134 -18.85 -5.46 9.23
N ASN A 135 -18.29 -4.73 10.19
CA ASN A 135 -18.00 -5.27 11.51
C ASN A 135 -19.30 -5.63 12.24
N ASP A 136 -19.52 -6.92 12.47
CA ASP A 136 -20.69 -7.47 13.15
C ASP A 136 -20.52 -7.58 14.67
N GLY A 137 -19.36 -7.15 15.20
CA GLY A 137 -19.04 -7.19 16.63
C GLY A 137 -18.64 -8.57 17.15
N THR A 138 -18.57 -9.60 16.29
CA THR A 138 -18.18 -10.94 16.71
C THR A 138 -16.67 -11.06 16.92
N SER A 139 -16.26 -11.94 17.83
CA SER A 139 -14.84 -12.26 18.04
C SER A 139 -14.19 -12.87 16.80
N THR A 140 -14.96 -13.62 16.00
CA THR A 140 -14.49 -14.19 14.72
C THR A 140 -14.19 -13.08 13.73
N PHE A 141 -15.09 -12.11 13.54
CA PHE A 141 -14.83 -10.96 12.68
C PHE A 141 -13.58 -10.20 13.15
N ALA A 142 -13.50 -9.91 14.46
CA ALA A 142 -12.36 -9.22 15.03
C ALA A 142 -11.03 -9.96 14.75
N ALA A 143 -11.01 -11.29 14.92
CA ALA A 143 -9.85 -12.12 14.67
C ALA A 143 -9.47 -12.18 13.18
N ASP A 144 -10.46 -12.24 12.28
CA ASP A 144 -10.26 -12.26 10.83
C ASP A 144 -9.79 -10.91 10.26
N ALA A 145 -10.13 -9.81 10.94
CA ALA A 145 -9.80 -8.43 10.58
C ALA A 145 -8.54 -7.90 11.27
N THR A 146 -7.87 -8.70 12.11
CA THR A 146 -6.67 -8.27 12.84
C THR A 146 -5.40 -8.87 12.23
N PHE A 147 -4.41 -8.00 12.02
CA PHE A 147 -3.12 -8.37 11.45
C PHE A 147 -1.98 -7.74 12.26
N TYR A 148 -0.85 -8.43 12.38
CA TYR A 148 0.37 -7.86 12.90
C TYR A 148 1.19 -7.27 11.75
N ARG A 149 1.47 -5.97 11.81
CA ARG A 149 2.42 -5.34 10.90
C ARG A 149 3.84 -5.77 11.28
N THR A 150 4.55 -6.39 10.34
CA THR A 150 5.94 -6.82 10.49
C THR A 150 6.83 -6.09 9.48
N ALA A 151 8.14 -6.22 9.63
CA ALA A 151 9.09 -5.90 8.56
C ALA A 151 8.68 -6.64 7.27
N GLY A 152 8.87 -5.98 6.12
CA GLY A 152 8.53 -6.54 4.82
C GLY A 152 9.33 -7.81 4.53
N LEU A 153 8.65 -8.83 4.00
CA LEU A 153 9.28 -10.12 3.73
C LEU A 153 10.29 -10.06 2.56
N ALA A 154 10.13 -9.12 1.62
CA ALA A 154 11.08 -8.88 0.53
C ALA A 154 12.07 -7.73 0.81
N ASP A 155 11.69 -6.78 1.67
CA ASP A 155 12.50 -5.62 2.05
C ASP A 155 12.08 -5.20 3.46
N ALA A 156 13.03 -5.21 4.41
CA ALA A 156 12.75 -4.93 5.81
C ALA A 156 12.33 -3.48 6.09
N ASN A 157 12.60 -2.54 5.16
CA ASN A 157 12.15 -1.15 5.25
C ASN A 157 10.67 -0.98 4.82
N TRP A 158 10.08 -2.01 4.24
CA TRP A 158 8.67 -2.07 3.86
C TRP A 158 7.88 -2.82 4.93
N SER A 159 6.63 -3.17 4.66
CA SER A 159 5.76 -3.84 5.62
C SER A 159 5.10 -5.07 5.03
N SER A 160 4.94 -6.09 5.87
CA SER A 160 4.07 -7.24 5.63
C SER A 160 3.06 -7.35 6.76
N PHE A 161 1.96 -8.07 6.53
CA PHE A 161 0.85 -8.13 7.49
C PHE A 161 0.49 -9.59 7.76
N ARG A 162 0.94 -10.10 8.91
CA ARG A 162 0.67 -11.47 9.36
C ARG A 162 -0.72 -11.55 9.97
N SER A 163 -1.52 -12.56 9.63
CA SER A 163 -2.84 -12.75 10.25
C SER A 163 -2.71 -13.03 11.75
N TYR A 164 -3.64 -12.48 12.53
CA TYR A 164 -3.75 -12.75 13.97
C TYR A 164 -4.08 -14.21 14.26
N ASN A 165 -5.17 -14.72 13.67
CA ASN A 165 -5.67 -16.08 13.94
C ASN A 165 -5.12 -17.15 12.99
N ASN A 166 -4.37 -16.77 11.95
CA ASN A 166 -3.65 -17.69 11.07
C ASN A 166 -2.16 -17.30 11.00
N PRO A 167 -1.37 -17.52 12.05
CA PRO A 167 -0.04 -16.91 12.24
C PRO A 167 1.03 -17.37 11.25
N THR A 168 0.77 -18.39 10.43
CA THR A 168 1.65 -18.81 9.33
C THR A 168 1.34 -18.09 8.02
N ARG A 169 0.32 -17.22 7.97
CA ARG A 169 -0.19 -16.58 6.76
C ARG A 169 -0.03 -15.06 6.79
N TYR A 170 0.23 -14.49 5.61
CA TYR A 170 0.38 -13.04 5.41
C TYR A 170 -0.59 -12.55 4.33
N ILE A 171 -1.06 -11.31 4.47
CA ILE A 171 -1.72 -10.63 3.35
C ILE A 171 -0.73 -10.57 2.19
N ARG A 172 -1.15 -11.10 1.04
CA ARG A 172 -0.45 -10.97 -0.23
C ARG A 172 -1.43 -10.82 -1.37
N HIS A 173 -0.99 -10.28 -2.49
CA HIS A 173 -1.77 -10.38 -3.73
C HIS A 173 -1.46 -11.69 -4.47
N SER A 174 -2.42 -12.20 -5.23
CA SER A 174 -2.24 -13.30 -6.19
C SER A 174 -3.25 -13.11 -7.30
N ASN A 175 -2.78 -13.03 -8.55
CA ASN A 175 -3.61 -12.60 -9.69
C ASN A 175 -4.37 -11.29 -9.39
N TYR A 176 -3.68 -10.36 -8.71
CA TYR A 176 -4.19 -9.06 -8.26
C TYR A 176 -5.26 -9.07 -7.15
N VAL A 177 -5.79 -10.21 -6.74
CA VAL A 177 -6.72 -10.30 -5.59
C VAL A 177 -5.93 -10.48 -4.30
N LEU A 178 -6.36 -9.86 -3.20
CA LEU A 178 -5.74 -10.03 -1.89
C LEU A 178 -6.23 -11.29 -1.19
N ARG A 179 -5.27 -12.03 -0.61
CA ARG A 179 -5.49 -13.26 0.15
C ARG A 179 -4.57 -13.31 1.37
N ILE A 180 -4.88 -14.15 2.35
CA ILE A 180 -3.91 -14.58 3.36
C ILE A 180 -3.36 -15.97 3.02
N ASP A 181 -2.05 -16.06 2.83
CA ASP A 181 -1.44 -17.33 2.45
C ASP A 181 -0.08 -17.52 3.14
N PRO A 182 0.39 -18.78 3.30
CA PRO A 182 1.78 -19.04 3.61
C PRO A 182 2.67 -18.41 2.55
N VAL A 183 3.84 -17.93 2.96
CA VAL A 183 4.80 -17.26 2.09
C VAL A 183 6.13 -17.99 2.19
N SER A 184 6.64 -18.45 1.05
CA SER A 184 7.84 -19.29 0.99
C SER A 184 8.81 -18.87 -0.13
N THR A 185 8.29 -18.57 -1.33
CA THR A 185 9.10 -18.23 -2.49
C THR A 185 9.49 -16.76 -2.50
N ALA A 186 10.49 -16.40 -3.31
CA ALA A 186 10.88 -14.99 -3.49
C ALA A 186 9.72 -14.14 -4.01
N THR A 187 8.96 -14.66 -4.97
CA THR A 187 7.78 -13.97 -5.53
C THR A 187 6.70 -13.78 -4.46
N GLU A 188 6.38 -14.80 -3.68
CA GLU A 188 5.37 -14.68 -2.61
C GLU A 188 5.79 -13.66 -1.53
N ARG A 189 7.10 -13.57 -1.22
CA ARG A 189 7.61 -12.53 -0.31
C ARG A 189 7.40 -11.14 -0.88
N GLN A 190 7.59 -10.96 -2.19
CA GLN A 190 7.33 -9.69 -2.86
C GLN A 190 5.82 -9.37 -2.91
N ASP A 191 4.98 -10.37 -3.18
CA ASP A 191 3.52 -10.22 -3.21
C ASP A 191 2.95 -9.83 -1.84
N ALA A 192 3.63 -10.23 -0.76
CA ALA A 192 3.28 -9.94 0.63
C ALA A 192 3.93 -8.66 1.19
N THR A 193 4.68 -7.90 0.39
CA THR A 193 5.41 -6.71 0.83
C THR A 193 4.78 -5.44 0.27
N PHE A 194 4.50 -4.48 1.15
CA PHE A 194 3.81 -3.23 0.83
C PHE A 194 4.48 -2.02 1.50
N GLN A 195 4.50 -0.90 0.80
CA GLN A 195 4.84 0.39 1.40
C GLN A 195 3.56 0.98 1.96
N VAL A 196 3.58 1.33 3.25
CA VAL A 196 2.49 2.07 3.90
C VAL A 196 2.85 3.55 3.82
N GLY A 197 2.06 4.31 3.10
CA GLY A 197 2.21 5.76 2.98
C GLY A 197 0.88 6.47 3.16
N TYR A 198 0.92 7.78 3.03
CA TYR A 198 -0.23 8.68 2.91
C TYR A 198 0.03 9.64 1.77
#